data_AF-A0A658Z3K1-F1
#
_entry.id   AF-A0A658Z3K1-F1
#
_cell.length_a   1.000
_cell.length_b   1.000
_cell.length_c   1.000
_cell.angle_alpha   90.00
_cell.angle_beta   90.00
_cell.angle_gamma   90.00
#
_symmetry.space_group_name_H-M   'P 1'
#
loop_
_entity.id
_entity.type
_entity.pdbx_description
1 polymer ?
#
loop_
_entity_poly.entity_id
_entity_poly.type
_entity_poly.pdbx_seq_one_letter_code
_entity_poly.pdbx_strand_id
1 'polypeptide(L)'
;MQPVINAPEIATAREQQLFNGKNFHVFIYNKTDSISVLHQHDYYEFTLVLTGRYFQEINGKRVLLERGDFVFIPLGSHHQSFYEFGATRILNVGISKRFFEQHYLPLLPYCFVASQVYRTNNAFLTYVETVISSLNFRETGLEEFVEMVTFYVINRLRHYREEQVIDDVPQWLKSTVEKMHDKEQFSESALENMVTLSAKSQEYLTRATQRYYGKTPMQIINEIRVMTPTY
;
A
#
# COMPACT_ATOMS: atom_id res chain seq x y z
N MET A 1 13.18 24.41 -30.99
CA MET A 1 13.47 24.13 -29.57
C MET A 1 12.15 23.78 -28.90
N GLN A 2 11.95 22.53 -28.50
CA GLN A 2 10.81 22.17 -27.65
C GLN A 2 11.03 22.77 -26.26
N PRO A 3 9.98 23.28 -25.58
CA PRO A 3 10.13 23.76 -24.22
C PRO A 3 10.43 22.57 -23.31
N VAL A 4 11.55 22.62 -22.62
CA VAL A 4 11.83 21.73 -21.48
C VAL A 4 10.81 22.10 -20.41
N ILE A 5 9.78 21.28 -20.25
CA ILE A 5 8.85 21.38 -19.12
C ILE A 5 9.68 20.98 -17.90
N ASN A 6 10.16 21.97 -17.14
CA ASN A 6 10.77 21.70 -15.85
C ASN A 6 9.74 20.96 -14.99
N ALA A 7 10.11 19.77 -14.51
CA ALA A 7 9.29 19.03 -13.57
C ALA A 7 9.01 19.92 -12.34
N PRO A 8 7.79 19.91 -11.79
CA PRO A 8 7.47 20.72 -10.61
C PRO A 8 8.41 20.35 -9.46
N GLU A 9 9.01 21.36 -8.83
CA GLU A 9 9.94 21.19 -7.72
C GLU A 9 9.18 20.61 -6.52
N ILE A 10 9.54 19.39 -6.10
CA ILE A 10 8.85 18.69 -5.01
C ILE A 10 9.31 19.30 -3.69
N ALA A 11 8.40 19.98 -2.99
CA ALA A 11 8.68 20.56 -1.69
C ALA A 11 9.06 19.47 -0.66
N THR A 12 10.03 19.75 0.19
CA THR A 12 10.44 18.83 1.27
C THR A 12 10.00 19.37 2.62
N ALA A 13 9.07 18.67 3.27
CA ALA A 13 8.71 18.93 4.66
C ALA A 13 9.83 18.43 5.59
N ARG A 14 10.36 19.31 6.45
CA ARG A 14 11.53 19.00 7.28
C ARG A 14 11.14 18.66 8.71
N GLU A 15 11.74 17.61 9.26
CA GLU A 15 11.56 17.19 10.66
C GLU A 15 11.79 18.35 11.62
N GLN A 16 12.87 19.11 11.42
CA GLN A 16 13.25 20.25 12.27
C GLN A 16 12.20 21.36 12.34
N GLN A 17 11.31 21.46 11.34
CA GLN A 17 10.26 22.48 11.28
C GLN A 17 8.97 22.05 11.97
N LEU A 18 8.78 20.74 12.18
CA LEU A 18 7.49 20.16 12.56
C LEU A 18 7.52 19.50 13.95
N PHE A 19 8.62 18.83 14.29
CA PHE A 19 8.67 17.94 15.45
C PHE A 19 8.97 18.68 16.76
N ASN A 20 9.50 19.89 16.71
CA ASN A 20 9.84 20.71 17.90
C ASN A 20 10.64 19.91 18.96
N GLY A 21 11.56 19.06 18.51
CA GLY A 21 12.41 18.21 19.37
C GLY A 21 11.74 16.93 19.90
N LYS A 22 10.47 16.67 19.58
CA LYS A 22 9.76 15.42 19.94
C LYS A 22 10.08 14.30 18.93
N ASN A 23 9.84 13.04 19.31
CA ASN A 23 10.04 11.89 18.42
C ASN A 23 8.90 11.69 17.41
N PHE A 24 7.72 12.24 17.70
CA PHE A 24 6.52 12.08 16.91
C PHE A 24 5.88 13.42 16.60
N HIS A 25 5.31 13.53 15.41
CA HIS A 25 4.46 14.63 15.00
C HIS A 25 3.11 14.06 14.57
N VAL A 26 2.06 14.34 15.34
CA VAL A 26 0.76 13.66 15.21
C VAL A 26 -0.35 14.65 14.92
N PHE A 27 -1.14 14.36 13.90
CA PHE A 27 -2.36 15.09 13.60
C PHE A 27 -3.53 14.15 13.37
N ILE A 28 -4.70 14.61 13.80
CA ILE A 28 -5.97 14.05 13.36
C ILE A 28 -6.61 15.08 12.44
N TYR A 29 -6.62 14.79 11.15
CA TYR A 29 -7.22 15.67 10.17
C TYR A 29 -8.67 15.27 9.92
N ASN A 30 -9.56 16.25 9.93
CA ASN A 30 -10.89 16.15 9.34
C ASN A 30 -10.85 16.93 8.02
N LYS A 31 -10.78 16.22 6.89
CA LYS A 31 -10.68 16.82 5.56
C LYS A 31 -11.98 16.61 4.80
N THR A 32 -12.38 17.66 4.08
CA THR A 32 -13.50 17.63 3.15
C THR A 32 -13.04 18.36 1.90
N ASP A 33 -13.28 17.79 0.72
CA ASP A 33 -13.08 18.42 -0.59
C ASP A 33 -11.80 19.26 -0.70
N SER A 34 -10.66 18.56 -0.61
CA SER A 34 -9.34 19.21 -0.64
C SER A 34 -8.27 18.32 -1.26
N ILE A 35 -7.20 18.95 -1.75
CA ILE A 35 -6.02 18.29 -2.29
C ILE A 35 -4.82 18.82 -1.50
N SER A 36 -3.96 17.92 -1.00
CA SER A 36 -2.72 18.33 -0.36
C SER A 36 -1.70 18.80 -1.40
N VAL A 37 -0.68 19.53 -0.99
CA VAL A 37 0.46 19.81 -1.88
C VAL A 37 1.25 18.52 -2.10
N LEU A 38 1.80 18.34 -3.32
CA LEU A 38 2.76 17.28 -3.60
C LEU A 38 4.06 17.57 -2.85
N HIS A 39 4.48 16.66 -1.98
CA HIS A 39 5.67 16.85 -1.17
C HIS A 39 6.34 15.53 -0.81
N GLN A 40 7.55 15.64 -0.28
CA GLN A 40 8.30 14.55 0.35
C GLN A 40 8.77 15.00 1.74
N HIS A 41 9.35 14.09 2.52
CA HIS A 41 9.85 14.39 3.86
C HIS A 41 11.19 13.70 4.16
N ASP A 42 11.90 14.24 5.15
CA ASP A 42 13.13 13.65 5.71
C ASP A 42 12.91 12.88 7.03
N TYR A 43 11.64 12.56 7.32
CA TYR A 43 11.18 11.70 8.41
C TYR A 43 10.24 10.61 7.85
N TYR A 44 9.94 9.59 8.65
CA TYR A 44 9.02 8.53 8.24
C TYR A 44 7.58 8.92 8.56
N GLU A 45 6.61 8.51 7.75
CA GLU A 45 5.20 8.82 8.00
C GLU A 45 4.31 7.60 7.79
N PHE A 46 3.22 7.48 8.54
CA PHE A 46 2.07 6.70 8.12
C PHE A 46 0.77 7.46 8.29
N THR A 47 -0.23 7.05 7.53
CA THR A 47 -1.60 7.56 7.66
C THR A 47 -2.57 6.41 7.78
N LEU A 48 -3.46 6.48 8.78
CA LEU A 48 -4.53 5.53 9.05
C LEU A 48 -5.88 6.23 8.88
N VAL A 49 -6.78 5.64 8.08
CA VAL A 49 -8.13 6.18 7.90
C VAL A 49 -9.03 5.73 9.06
N LEU A 50 -9.54 6.69 9.81
CA LEU A 50 -10.49 6.46 10.90
C LEU A 50 -11.92 6.41 10.37
N THR A 51 -12.30 7.34 9.48
CA THR A 51 -13.61 7.33 8.82
C THR A 51 -13.52 7.93 7.42
N GLY A 52 -14.46 7.56 6.54
CA GLY A 52 -14.49 8.04 5.16
C GLY A 52 -13.48 7.30 4.27
N ARG A 53 -13.10 7.95 3.18
CA ARG A 53 -12.15 7.41 2.20
C ARG A 53 -11.54 8.51 1.34
N TYR A 54 -10.33 8.31 0.86
CA TYR A 54 -9.64 9.27 0.00
C TYR A 54 -8.61 8.58 -0.89
N PHE A 55 -8.15 9.26 -1.93
CA PHE A 55 -7.03 8.76 -2.72
C PHE A 55 -5.71 9.34 -2.20
N GLN A 56 -4.69 8.50 -2.18
CA GLN A 56 -3.32 8.93 -1.98
C GLN A 56 -2.47 8.52 -3.18
N GLU A 57 -1.78 9.46 -3.78
CA GLU A 57 -0.78 9.19 -4.80
C GLU A 57 0.59 9.15 -4.14
N ILE A 58 1.33 8.06 -4.33
CA ILE A 58 2.68 7.86 -3.76
C ILE A 58 3.57 7.37 -4.89
N ASN A 59 4.64 8.13 -5.17
CA ASN A 59 5.57 7.85 -6.27
C ASN A 59 4.86 7.61 -7.62
N GLY A 60 3.85 8.42 -7.93
CA GLY A 60 3.06 8.34 -9.16
C GLY A 60 2.01 7.21 -9.20
N LYS A 61 1.88 6.39 -8.14
CA LYS A 61 0.81 5.38 -8.05
C LYS A 61 -0.29 5.87 -7.12
N ARG A 62 -1.50 5.97 -7.67
CA ARG A 62 -2.73 6.33 -6.92
C ARG A 62 -3.33 5.09 -6.24
N VAL A 63 -3.63 5.19 -4.95
CA VAL A 63 -4.30 4.15 -4.15
C VAL A 63 -5.50 4.74 -3.43
N LEU A 64 -6.58 3.96 -3.33
CA LEU A 64 -7.75 4.30 -2.53
C LEU A 64 -7.53 3.78 -1.10
N LEU A 65 -7.78 4.64 -0.11
CA LEU A 65 -7.76 4.29 1.30
C LEU A 65 -9.16 4.47 1.89
N GLU A 66 -9.67 3.43 2.53
CA GLU A 66 -10.95 3.44 3.24
C GLU A 66 -10.74 3.20 4.74
N ARG A 67 -11.80 3.33 5.55
CA ARG A 67 -11.73 3.12 7.00
C ARG A 67 -11.00 1.82 7.38
N GLY A 68 -9.96 1.98 8.20
CA GLY A 68 -9.08 0.90 8.68
C GLY A 68 -7.90 0.60 7.76
N ASP A 69 -7.83 1.24 6.60
CA ASP A 69 -6.66 1.15 5.74
C ASP A 69 -5.59 2.14 6.20
N PHE A 70 -4.33 1.74 6.03
CA PHE A 70 -3.18 2.61 6.22
C PHE A 70 -2.12 2.38 5.13
N VAL A 71 -1.30 3.40 4.91
CA VAL A 71 -0.07 3.30 4.12
C VAL A 71 1.11 3.82 4.95
N PHE A 72 2.30 3.33 4.62
CA PHE A 72 3.55 3.76 5.22
C PHE A 72 4.42 4.42 4.15
N ILE A 73 4.89 5.62 4.45
CA ILE A 73 5.64 6.48 3.55
C ILE A 73 7.10 6.52 4.04
N PRO A 74 8.02 5.80 3.37
CA PRO A 74 9.42 5.83 3.71
C PRO A 74 10.10 7.10 3.18
N LEU A 75 11.29 7.37 3.72
CA LEU A 75 12.16 8.45 3.28
C LEU A 75 12.31 8.48 1.75
N GLY A 76 12.25 9.69 1.18
CA GLY A 76 12.43 9.92 -0.26
C GLY A 76 11.21 9.59 -1.12
N SER A 77 10.10 9.15 -0.53
CA SER A 77 8.84 9.03 -1.27
C SER A 77 8.15 10.39 -1.37
N HIS A 78 7.71 10.73 -2.57
CA HIS A 78 6.84 11.89 -2.78
C HIS A 78 5.39 11.43 -2.84
N HIS A 79 4.50 12.22 -2.26
CA HIS A 79 3.09 11.85 -2.18
C HIS A 79 2.16 13.07 -2.12
N GLN A 80 0.91 12.81 -2.46
CA GLN A 80 -0.18 13.78 -2.49
C GLN A 80 -1.50 13.09 -2.13
N SER A 81 -2.35 13.79 -1.38
CA SER A 81 -3.66 13.29 -0.92
C SER A 81 -4.80 14.04 -1.60
N PHE A 82 -5.83 13.31 -2.00
CA PHE A 82 -7.02 13.82 -2.70
C PHE A 82 -8.29 13.37 -1.95
N TYR A 83 -8.92 14.31 -1.25
CA TYR A 83 -10.15 14.09 -0.48
C TYR A 83 -11.35 14.49 -1.33
N GLU A 84 -11.88 13.55 -2.12
CA GLU A 84 -12.95 13.78 -3.10
C GLU A 84 -14.26 13.05 -2.74
N PHE A 85 -14.30 12.31 -1.63
CA PHE A 85 -15.43 11.47 -1.22
C PHE A 85 -16.15 12.00 0.04
N GLY A 86 -16.12 13.32 0.24
CA GLY A 86 -16.68 13.98 1.41
C GLY A 86 -15.80 13.86 2.66
N ALA A 87 -16.43 13.99 3.84
CA ALA A 87 -15.74 14.09 5.11
C ALA A 87 -14.92 12.82 5.41
N THR A 88 -13.60 12.98 5.50
CA THR A 88 -12.64 11.92 5.81
C THR A 88 -11.83 12.30 7.03
N ARG A 89 -11.70 11.36 7.97
CA ARG A 89 -10.91 11.51 9.19
C ARG A 89 -9.73 10.58 9.14
N ILE A 90 -8.53 11.13 9.27
CA ILE A 90 -7.29 10.35 9.28
C ILE A 90 -6.47 10.65 10.52
N LEU A 91 -5.78 9.63 11.03
CA LEU A 91 -4.64 9.78 11.92
C LEU A 91 -3.38 9.80 11.05
N ASN A 92 -2.63 10.89 11.09
CA ASN A 92 -1.35 11.03 10.40
C ASN A 92 -0.23 11.16 11.45
N VAL A 93 0.79 10.33 11.32
CA VAL A 93 1.89 10.26 12.28
C VAL A 93 3.21 10.33 11.53
N GLY A 94 3.91 11.43 11.71
CA GLY A 94 5.33 11.56 11.40
C GLY A 94 6.18 11.01 12.56
N ILE A 95 7.26 10.31 12.24
CA ILE A 95 8.20 9.69 13.17
C ILE A 95 9.61 10.17 12.83
N SER A 96 10.31 10.73 13.82
CA SER A 96 11.64 11.30 13.60
C SER A 96 12.58 10.25 13.03
N LYS A 97 13.45 10.66 12.11
CA LYS A 97 14.35 9.74 11.42
C LYS A 97 15.22 8.99 12.42
N ARG A 98 15.84 9.72 13.36
CA ARG A 98 16.72 9.14 14.38
C ARG A 98 16.00 8.11 15.24
N PHE A 99 14.79 8.43 15.71
CA PHE A 99 14.02 7.53 16.56
C PHE A 99 13.58 6.30 15.78
N PHE A 100 13.07 6.48 14.56
CA PHE A 100 12.65 5.39 13.71
C PHE A 100 13.80 4.42 13.40
N GLU A 101 14.95 4.95 13.00
CA GLU A 101 16.14 4.15 12.67
C GLU A 101 16.66 3.38 13.88
N GLN A 102 16.57 3.97 15.07
CA GLN A 102 17.00 3.32 16.31
C GLN A 102 16.04 2.22 16.77
N HIS A 103 14.72 2.42 16.65
CA HIS A 103 13.73 1.58 17.34
C HIS A 103 12.89 0.68 16.41
N TYR A 104 12.63 1.10 15.18
CA TYR A 104 11.68 0.41 14.28
C TYR A 104 12.30 -0.11 12.98
N LEU A 105 13.37 0.51 12.48
CA LEU A 105 14.04 0.07 11.24
C LEU A 105 14.45 -1.41 11.27
N PRO A 106 15.00 -1.98 12.37
CA PRO A 106 15.32 -3.41 12.44
C PRO A 106 14.11 -4.34 12.32
N LEU A 107 12.90 -3.84 12.54
CA LEU A 107 11.65 -4.61 12.46
C LEU A 107 11.01 -4.57 11.07
N LEU A 108 11.44 -3.66 10.19
CA LEU A 108 10.88 -3.53 8.86
C LEU A 108 11.26 -4.74 7.97
N PRO A 109 10.38 -5.12 7.02
CA PRO A 109 10.73 -6.12 6.02
C PRO A 109 11.84 -5.59 5.09
N TYR A 110 12.67 -6.51 4.57
CA TYR A 110 13.78 -6.18 3.67
C TYR A 110 13.37 -5.30 2.48
N CYS A 111 12.16 -5.49 1.97
CA CYS A 111 11.55 -4.60 1.00
C CYS A 111 10.03 -4.54 1.15
N PHE A 112 9.47 -3.35 0.95
CA PHE A 112 8.05 -3.09 0.88
C PHE A 112 7.78 -1.98 -0.13
N VAL A 113 6.54 -1.90 -0.60
CA VAL A 113 6.12 -0.89 -1.58
C VAL A 113 5.42 0.24 -0.82
N ALA A 114 5.86 1.49 -1.01
CA ALA A 114 5.29 2.66 -0.31
C ALA A 114 3.80 2.86 -0.62
N SER A 115 3.39 2.56 -1.86
CA SER A 115 1.99 2.56 -2.31
C SER A 115 1.26 1.25 -2.01
N GLN A 116 1.75 0.42 -1.09
CA GLN A 116 0.99 -0.73 -0.60
C GLN A 116 0.00 -0.26 0.46
N VAL A 117 -1.27 -0.59 0.25
CA VAL A 117 -2.32 -0.41 1.26
C VAL A 117 -2.32 -1.60 2.20
N TYR A 118 -2.29 -1.33 3.49
CA TYR A 118 -2.39 -2.33 4.54
C TYR A 118 -3.68 -2.12 5.31
N ARG A 119 -4.20 -3.20 5.91
CA ARG A 119 -5.45 -3.16 6.68
C ARG A 119 -5.20 -3.45 8.15
N THR A 120 -5.75 -2.61 9.02
CA THR A 120 -5.84 -2.90 10.45
C THR A 120 -6.94 -3.91 10.74
N ASN A 121 -6.81 -4.68 11.81
CA ASN A 121 -7.94 -5.44 12.32
C ASN A 121 -8.99 -4.49 12.96
N ASN A 122 -10.26 -4.90 12.95
CA ASN A 122 -11.37 -4.05 13.40
C ASN A 122 -11.33 -3.74 14.91
N ALA A 123 -10.86 -4.68 15.73
CA ALA A 123 -10.76 -4.50 17.19
C ALA A 123 -9.75 -3.41 17.55
N PHE A 124 -8.59 -3.43 16.90
CA PHE A 124 -7.53 -2.44 17.04
C PHE A 124 -7.99 -1.07 16.56
N LEU A 125 -8.65 -0.99 15.39
CA LEU A 125 -9.18 0.27 14.90
C LEU A 125 -10.20 0.88 15.87
N THR A 126 -11.11 0.06 16.40
CA THR A 126 -12.12 0.51 17.39
C THR A 126 -11.44 1.02 18.66
N TYR A 127 -10.38 0.35 19.12
CA TYR A 127 -9.57 0.80 20.24
C TYR A 127 -8.91 2.16 19.95
N VAL A 128 -8.27 2.33 18.79
CA VAL A 128 -7.66 3.60 18.36
C VAL A 128 -8.69 4.72 18.33
N GLU A 129 -9.87 4.49 17.72
CA GLU A 129 -10.97 5.46 17.67
C GLU A 129 -11.48 5.84 19.07
N THR A 130 -11.57 4.86 19.97
CA THR A 130 -12.00 5.07 21.36
C THR A 130 -10.98 5.92 22.12
N VAL A 131 -9.70 5.57 22.03
CA VAL A 131 -8.62 6.32 22.69
C VAL A 131 -8.59 7.76 22.17
N ILE A 132 -8.61 7.95 20.85
CA ILE A 132 -8.66 9.28 20.22
C ILE A 132 -9.88 10.10 20.70
N SER A 133 -11.04 9.47 20.85
CA SER A 133 -12.26 10.17 21.29
C SER A 133 -12.25 10.46 22.80
N SER A 134 -11.58 9.63 23.60
CA SER A 134 -11.49 9.77 25.06
C SER A 134 -10.36 10.73 25.49
N LEU A 135 -9.29 10.82 24.70
CA LEU A 135 -8.21 11.74 24.92
C LEU A 135 -8.65 13.14 24.48
N ASN A 136 -9.02 13.98 25.44
CA ASN A 136 -8.80 15.42 25.28
C ASN A 136 -7.29 15.61 25.18
N PHE A 137 -6.71 15.58 23.97
CA PHE A 137 -5.26 15.68 23.66
C PHE A 137 -4.51 16.62 24.61
N ARG A 138 -4.13 16.11 25.78
CA ARG A 138 -3.36 16.73 26.86
C ARG A 138 -2.21 15.76 27.11
N GLU A 139 -1.02 16.31 27.30
CA GLU A 139 0.26 15.67 26.95
C GLU A 139 0.56 14.30 27.61
N THR A 140 -0.12 13.93 28.70
CA THR A 140 0.14 12.66 29.39
C THR A 140 -0.52 11.48 28.68
N GLY A 141 0.30 10.55 28.18
CA GLY A 141 -0.13 9.28 27.55
C GLY A 141 -0.24 9.30 26.02
N LEU A 142 -0.10 10.48 25.39
CA LEU A 142 -0.12 10.57 23.92
C LEU A 142 1.09 9.87 23.30
N GLU A 143 2.29 10.03 23.88
CA GLU A 143 3.50 9.40 23.36
C GLU A 143 3.40 7.87 23.42
N GLU A 144 3.01 7.31 24.57
CA GLU A 144 2.81 5.87 24.76
C GLU A 144 1.77 5.30 23.78
N PHE A 145 0.67 6.03 23.58
CA PHE A 145 -0.35 5.66 22.60
C PHE A 145 0.22 5.67 21.18
N VAL A 146 0.94 6.72 20.78
CA VAL A 146 1.50 6.83 19.43
C VAL A 146 2.58 5.79 19.19
N GLU A 147 3.41 5.47 20.18
CA GLU A 147 4.39 4.39 20.12
C GLU A 147 3.72 3.03 19.91
N MET A 148 2.65 2.75 20.64
CA MET A 148 1.91 1.48 20.51
C MET A 148 1.18 1.39 19.15
N VAL A 149 0.61 2.48 18.63
CA VAL A 149 0.05 2.50 17.28
C VAL A 149 1.12 2.32 16.22
N THR A 150 2.27 2.99 16.37
CA THR A 150 3.41 2.86 15.47
C THR A 150 3.93 1.43 15.47
N PHE A 151 4.10 0.81 16.64
CA PHE A 151 4.52 -0.58 16.75
C PHE A 151 3.53 -1.52 16.07
N TYR A 152 2.22 -1.32 16.24
CA TYR A 152 1.21 -2.11 15.54
C TYR A 152 1.35 -1.99 14.02
N VAL A 153 1.50 -0.77 13.49
CA VAL A 153 1.69 -0.50 12.06
C VAL A 153 2.93 -1.24 11.53
N ILE A 154 4.07 -1.10 12.20
CA ILE A 154 5.33 -1.76 11.84
C ILE A 154 5.20 -3.29 11.89
N ASN A 155 4.49 -3.81 12.89
CA ASN A 155 4.21 -5.24 12.98
C ASN A 155 3.36 -5.74 11.80
N ARG A 156 2.32 -4.99 11.40
CA ARG A 156 1.51 -5.31 10.21
C ARG A 156 2.34 -5.24 8.93
N LEU A 157 3.23 -4.26 8.78
CA LEU A 157 4.19 -4.18 7.65
C LEU A 157 5.10 -5.42 7.59
N ARG A 158 5.68 -5.79 8.73
CA ARG A 158 6.57 -6.95 8.87
C ARG A 158 5.88 -8.25 8.48
N HIS A 159 4.67 -8.48 9.00
CA HIS A 159 3.93 -9.73 8.81
C HIS A 159 3.02 -9.73 7.58
N TYR A 160 2.96 -8.65 6.80
CA TYR A 160 2.14 -8.61 5.59
C TYR A 160 2.50 -9.72 4.61
N ARG A 161 3.78 -10.10 4.52
CA ARG A 161 4.25 -11.23 3.70
C ARG A 161 3.97 -12.61 4.31
N GLU A 162 3.78 -12.69 5.63
CA GLU A 162 3.47 -13.93 6.33
C GLU A 162 1.95 -14.19 6.39
N GLU A 163 1.13 -13.13 6.33
CA GLU A 163 -0.33 -13.21 6.21
C GLU A 163 -0.82 -13.36 4.77
N GLN A 164 -0.04 -12.89 3.79
CA GLN A 164 -0.22 -13.34 2.41
C GLN A 164 0.29 -14.77 2.31
N VAL A 165 -0.57 -15.69 1.84
CA VAL A 165 -0.11 -16.96 1.25
C VAL A 165 1.07 -16.60 0.35
N ILE A 166 2.26 -17.10 0.70
CA ILE A 166 3.50 -16.79 -0.02
C ILE A 166 3.23 -17.04 -1.50
N ASP A 167 3.14 -15.94 -2.25
CA ASP A 167 2.97 -15.97 -3.70
C ASP A 167 4.35 -16.26 -4.30
N ASP A 168 4.84 -17.48 -4.03
CA ASP A 168 6.06 -18.12 -4.56
C ASP A 168 6.00 -18.29 -6.09
N VAL A 169 4.88 -17.90 -6.69
CA VAL A 169 4.64 -17.98 -8.11
C VAL A 169 5.63 -17.04 -8.81
N PRO A 170 6.46 -17.55 -9.73
CA PRO A 170 7.40 -16.71 -10.47
C PRO A 170 6.69 -15.60 -11.24
N GLN A 171 7.28 -14.40 -11.31
CA GLN A 171 6.66 -13.26 -11.99
C GLN A 171 6.29 -13.55 -13.44
N TRP A 172 7.11 -14.33 -14.17
CA TRP A 172 6.79 -14.75 -15.54
C TRP A 172 5.47 -15.53 -15.61
N LEU A 173 5.17 -16.34 -14.60
CA LEU A 173 3.99 -17.17 -14.53
C LEU A 173 2.74 -16.35 -14.15
N LYS A 174 2.88 -15.36 -13.26
CA LYS A 174 1.81 -14.37 -13.00
C LYS A 174 1.46 -13.58 -14.25
N SER A 175 2.46 -12.99 -14.89
CA SER A 175 2.24 -12.21 -16.11
C SER A 175 1.73 -13.05 -17.28
N THR A 176 2.01 -14.36 -17.31
CA THR A 176 1.40 -15.27 -18.29
C THR A 176 -0.10 -15.41 -18.04
N VAL A 177 -0.51 -15.68 -16.79
CA VAL A 177 -1.93 -15.85 -16.43
C VAL A 177 -2.70 -14.54 -16.58
N GLU A 178 -2.11 -13.41 -16.17
CA GLU A 178 -2.70 -12.07 -16.36
C GLU A 178 -2.99 -11.77 -17.83
N LYS A 179 -2.02 -12.00 -18.72
CA LYS A 179 -2.21 -11.79 -20.17
C LYS A 179 -3.23 -12.74 -20.78
N MET A 180 -3.44 -13.91 -20.19
CA MET A 180 -4.52 -14.81 -20.61
C MET A 180 -5.91 -14.27 -20.30
N HIS A 181 -6.07 -13.20 -19.48
CA HIS A 181 -7.37 -12.55 -19.29
C HIS A 181 -7.81 -11.67 -20.48
N ASP A 182 -6.93 -11.40 -21.44
CA ASP A 182 -7.30 -10.64 -22.65
C ASP A 182 -8.17 -11.48 -23.60
N LYS A 183 -9.29 -10.90 -24.04
CA LYS A 183 -10.31 -11.57 -24.88
C LYS A 183 -9.73 -12.17 -26.18
N GLU A 184 -8.67 -11.57 -26.73
CA GLU A 184 -8.01 -12.02 -27.96
C GLU A 184 -7.25 -13.35 -27.79
N GLN A 185 -6.98 -13.78 -26.56
CA GLN A 185 -6.19 -14.97 -26.26
C GLN A 185 -7.01 -16.26 -26.12
N PHE A 186 -8.35 -16.20 -26.16
CA PHE A 186 -9.25 -17.34 -25.90
C PHE A 186 -9.73 -18.13 -27.13
N SER A 187 -9.08 -17.98 -28.29
CA SER A 187 -9.40 -18.76 -29.50
C SER A 187 -9.25 -20.27 -29.28
N GLU A 188 -9.55 -21.09 -30.30
CA GLU A 188 -9.33 -22.56 -30.24
C GLU A 188 -7.88 -22.92 -29.87
N SER A 189 -6.92 -22.02 -30.12
CA SER A 189 -5.50 -22.13 -29.77
C SER A 189 -5.13 -21.55 -28.39
N ALA A 190 -6.06 -21.38 -27.45
CA ALA A 190 -5.79 -20.76 -26.14
C ALA A 190 -4.62 -21.39 -25.35
N LEU A 191 -4.41 -22.71 -25.47
CA LEU A 191 -3.28 -23.38 -24.84
C LEU A 191 -1.95 -23.01 -25.51
N GLU A 192 -1.91 -22.95 -26.84
CA GLU A 192 -0.73 -22.55 -27.62
C GLU A 192 -0.36 -21.09 -27.35
N ASN A 193 -1.37 -20.23 -27.22
CA ASN A 193 -1.20 -18.83 -26.81
C ASN A 193 -0.56 -18.74 -25.43
N MET A 194 -1.08 -19.48 -24.44
CA MET A 194 -0.53 -19.48 -23.09
C MET A 194 0.93 -19.96 -23.04
N VAL A 195 1.26 -20.99 -23.84
CA VAL A 195 2.64 -21.47 -24.00
C VAL A 195 3.53 -20.37 -24.59
N THR A 196 3.07 -19.70 -25.66
CA THR A 196 3.78 -18.61 -26.33
C THR A 196 4.01 -17.42 -25.39
N LEU A 197 2.99 -17.00 -24.64
CA LEU A 197 3.06 -15.91 -23.66
C LEU A 197 4.04 -16.19 -22.53
N SER A 198 4.15 -17.46 -22.12
CA SER A 198 5.07 -17.87 -21.06
C SER A 198 6.53 -17.87 -21.47
N ALA A 199 6.82 -17.97 -22.77
CA ALA A 199 8.15 -18.23 -23.32
C ALA A 199 8.81 -19.48 -22.67
N LYS A 200 8.02 -20.49 -22.31
CA LYS A 200 8.44 -21.79 -21.76
C LYS A 200 7.88 -22.94 -22.59
N SER A 201 8.43 -24.14 -22.42
CA SER A 201 7.81 -25.34 -22.96
C SER A 201 6.49 -25.65 -22.26
N GLN A 202 5.56 -26.28 -22.95
CA GLN A 202 4.26 -26.69 -22.40
C GLN A 202 4.42 -27.59 -21.16
N GLU A 203 5.38 -28.51 -21.17
CA GLU A 203 5.68 -29.38 -20.02
C GLU A 203 6.14 -28.58 -18.80
N TYR A 204 7.02 -27.59 -19.01
CA TYR A 204 7.49 -26.73 -17.92
C TYR A 204 6.38 -25.85 -17.38
N LEU A 205 5.57 -25.25 -18.26
CA LEU A 205 4.39 -24.47 -17.89
C LEU A 205 3.38 -25.30 -17.09
N THR A 206 3.14 -26.55 -17.50
CA THR A 206 2.22 -27.46 -16.80
C THR A 206 2.72 -27.79 -15.40
N ARG A 207 4.01 -28.13 -15.25
CA ARG A 207 4.60 -28.38 -13.93
C ARG A 207 4.56 -27.14 -13.03
N ALA A 208 4.82 -25.97 -13.60
CA ALA A 208 4.82 -24.72 -12.85
C ALA A 208 3.39 -24.33 -12.41
N THR A 209 2.40 -24.37 -13.31
CA THR A 209 0.98 -24.10 -12.97
C THR A 209 0.44 -25.08 -11.93
N GLN A 210 0.78 -26.37 -12.02
CA GLN A 210 0.41 -27.35 -10.99
C GLN A 210 1.06 -27.05 -9.65
N ARG A 211 2.36 -26.73 -9.64
CA ARG A 211 3.11 -26.42 -8.42
C ARG A 211 2.60 -25.17 -7.71
N TYR A 212 2.26 -24.14 -8.48
CA TYR A 212 2.03 -22.79 -7.96
C TYR A 212 0.55 -22.40 -7.85
N TYR A 213 -0.31 -22.93 -8.74
CA TYR A 213 -1.76 -22.67 -8.73
C TYR A 213 -2.60 -23.92 -8.42
N GLY A 214 -1.98 -25.09 -8.26
CA GLY A 214 -2.69 -26.35 -8.05
C GLY A 214 -3.52 -26.81 -9.25
N LYS A 215 -3.28 -26.26 -10.45
CA LYS A 215 -4.12 -26.42 -11.65
C LYS A 215 -3.28 -26.65 -12.90
N THR A 216 -3.85 -27.32 -13.90
CA THR A 216 -3.26 -27.40 -15.24
C THR A 216 -3.52 -26.10 -16.02
N PRO A 217 -2.73 -25.82 -17.07
CA PRO A 217 -2.97 -24.65 -17.93
C PRO A 217 -4.40 -24.61 -18.49
N MET A 218 -4.94 -25.76 -18.91
CA MET A 218 -6.31 -25.86 -19.42
C MET A 218 -7.38 -25.58 -18.35
N GLN A 219 -7.17 -25.99 -17.10
CA GLN A 219 -8.09 -25.68 -16.01
C GLN A 219 -8.14 -24.17 -15.73
N ILE A 220 -6.97 -23.52 -15.72
CA ILE A 220 -6.87 -22.06 -15.56
C ILE A 220 -7.60 -21.35 -16.72
N ILE A 221 -7.36 -21.75 -17.98
CA ILE A 221 -8.03 -21.19 -19.15
C ILE A 221 -9.55 -21.32 -19.04
N ASN A 222 -10.06 -22.49 -18.63
CA ASN A 222 -11.49 -22.72 -18.50
C ASN A 222 -12.13 -21.89 -17.37
N GLU A 223 -11.45 -21.70 -16.25
CA GLU A 223 -11.95 -20.83 -15.18
C GLU A 223 -12.04 -19.36 -15.62
N ILE A 224 -11.04 -18.89 -16.36
CA ILE A 224 -11.06 -17.52 -16.90
C ILE A 224 -12.21 -17.35 -17.91
N ARG A 225 -12.48 -18.37 -18.73
CA ARG A 225 -13.63 -18.39 -19.66
C ARG A 225 -14.98 -18.31 -18.94
N VAL A 226 -15.13 -18.98 -17.79
CA VAL A 226 -16.37 -18.94 -16.99
C VAL A 226 -16.56 -17.58 -16.31
N MET A 227 -15.47 -16.94 -15.85
CA MET A 227 -15.53 -15.61 -15.22
C MET A 227 -15.76 -14.45 -16.21
N THR A 228 -15.52 -14.66 -17.50
CA THR A 228 -15.68 -13.64 -18.54
C THR A 228 -16.78 -14.08 -19.52
N PRO A 229 -18.08 -13.99 -19.15
CA PRO A 229 -19.16 -14.38 -20.06
C PRO A 229 -19.08 -13.53 -21.34
N THR A 230 -18.90 -14.22 -22.46
CA THR A 230 -19.02 -13.65 -23.81
C THR A 230 -20.46 -13.16 -24.00
N TYR A 231 -20.62 -11.84 -24.05
CA TYR A 231 -21.75 -11.21 -24.73
C TYR A 231 -21.37 -10.98 -26.19
#